data_AF-A0A644YNA3-F1
#
_entry.id   AF-A0A644YNA3-F1
#
_cell.length_a   1.000
_cell.length_b   1.000
_cell.length_c   1.000
_cell.angle_alpha   90.00
_cell.angle_beta   90.00
_cell.angle_gamma   90.00
#
_symmetry.space_group_name_H-M   'P 1'
#
loop_
_entity.id
_entity.type
_entity.pdbx_description
1 polymer ?
#
loop_
_entity_poly.entity_id
_entity_poly.type
_entity_poly.pdbx_seq_one_letter_code
_entity_poly.pdbx_strand_id
1 'polypeptide(L)'
;MEDKLVTLAILTYTKAQILKNVLENEGIETYIHNVNQIQPVVSSGVRLRIKESDLPRALKITESSIWLAEDIVGENELKKIDTPQKVLIPVDFSKYSIKACQFGFACAKAFNSEVVLLHVYFTPIYASSLPYGDIFTYQSPDNDVKNALHKVHSDLNVLSDEIKKRISLGDLPDVQFNCVLREGIPEEEIIRFTKEENPKLIVMGTRGKNQKDLDLIGSVTAEVIERSKTTVLAIPENTSLNDFYNVNKIAFLTNFDQRDLIAFDALVNSFKAFKFSISLIHLSEVSDTWNEIKLAGIKEYFRNQYPELIIEYSIVKHDDILDSLDNYIKNNAIDILTLTTYKRNIFSRLFNPGIARKMIFHSDTPLLVINTRRNFSKP
;
A
#
# COMPACT_ATOMS: atom_id res chain seq x y z
N MET A 1 -26.43 39.56 13.31
CA MET A 1 -25.28 38.67 13.55
C MET A 1 -24.53 38.58 12.24
N GLU A 2 -23.29 39.04 12.20
CA GLU A 2 -22.47 38.95 10.98
C GLU A 2 -22.27 37.48 10.60
N ASP A 3 -22.49 37.14 9.34
CA ASP A 3 -22.32 35.78 8.81
C ASP A 3 -20.84 35.37 8.91
N LYS A 4 -20.50 34.65 9.98
CA LYS A 4 -19.13 34.18 10.23
C LYS A 4 -18.72 33.20 9.13
N LEU A 5 -17.66 33.54 8.40
CA LEU A 5 -17.09 32.68 7.37
C LEU A 5 -16.16 31.63 8.00
N VAL A 6 -16.35 30.35 7.66
CA VAL A 6 -15.48 29.23 8.05
C VAL A 6 -14.71 28.70 6.86
N THR A 7 -13.55 28.08 7.10
CA THR A 7 -12.78 27.43 6.02
C THR A 7 -13.33 26.04 5.79
N LEU A 8 -13.86 25.79 4.59
CA LEU A 8 -14.33 24.48 4.19
C LEU A 8 -13.16 23.58 3.77
N ALA A 9 -12.21 24.12 2.99
CA ALA A 9 -11.05 23.38 2.50
C ALA A 9 -9.87 24.31 2.16
N ILE A 10 -8.66 23.74 2.16
CA ILE A 10 -7.44 24.37 1.62
C ILE A 10 -7.04 23.56 0.38
N LEU A 11 -7.11 24.20 -0.78
CA LEU A 11 -6.97 23.54 -2.08
C LEU A 11 -6.02 24.34 -2.99
N THR A 12 -5.56 23.75 -4.10
CA THR A 12 -4.97 24.55 -5.18
C THR A 12 -6.03 25.49 -5.76
N TYR A 13 -5.61 26.61 -6.35
CA TYR A 13 -6.54 27.60 -6.91
C TYR A 13 -7.54 26.97 -7.90
N THR A 14 -7.07 26.08 -8.78
CA THR A 14 -7.90 25.37 -9.75
C THR A 14 -8.96 24.48 -9.07
N LYS A 15 -8.56 23.69 -8.07
CA LYS A 15 -9.50 22.84 -7.31
C LYS A 15 -10.50 23.67 -6.50
N ALA A 16 -10.06 24.80 -5.95
CA ALA A 16 -10.92 25.73 -5.24
C ALA A 16 -12.00 26.31 -6.17
N GLN A 17 -11.66 26.70 -7.41
CA GLN A 17 -12.63 27.20 -8.39
C GLN A 17 -13.65 26.15 -8.84
N ILE A 18 -13.25 24.89 -8.99
CA ILE A 18 -14.17 23.80 -9.34
C ILE A 18 -15.17 23.58 -8.20
N LEU A 19 -14.68 23.43 -6.97
CA LEU A 19 -15.54 23.23 -5.80
C LEU A 19 -16.42 24.47 -5.54
N LYS A 20 -15.91 25.67 -5.82
CA LYS A 20 -16.66 26.93 -5.80
C LYS A 20 -17.90 26.84 -6.69
N ASN A 21 -17.73 26.49 -7.96
CA ASN A 21 -18.83 26.40 -8.92
C ASN A 21 -19.87 25.34 -8.53
N VAL A 22 -19.42 24.18 -8.02
CA VAL A 22 -20.32 23.13 -7.55
C VAL A 22 -21.19 23.62 -6.39
N LEU A 23 -20.57 24.27 -5.39
CA LEU A 23 -21.28 24.80 -4.24
C LEU A 23 -22.21 25.96 -4.61
N GLU A 24 -21.77 26.87 -5.49
CA GLU A 24 -22.58 28.00 -5.96
C GLU A 24 -23.79 27.53 -6.79
N ASN A 25 -23.66 26.49 -7.61
CA ASN A 25 -24.78 25.88 -8.34
C ASN A 25 -25.83 25.26 -7.40
N GLU A 26 -25.41 24.78 -6.23
CA GLU A 26 -26.29 24.28 -5.18
C GLU A 26 -26.81 25.40 -4.25
N GLY A 27 -26.50 26.66 -4.57
CA GLY A 27 -26.96 27.85 -3.85
C GLY A 27 -26.16 28.17 -2.58
N ILE A 28 -24.93 27.65 -2.44
CA ILE A 28 -24.02 27.96 -1.32
C ILE A 28 -22.99 29.00 -1.76
N GLU A 29 -23.00 30.15 -1.11
CA GLU A 29 -22.07 31.24 -1.40
C GLU A 29 -20.65 30.93 -0.88
N THR A 30 -19.64 31.17 -1.70
CA THR A 30 -18.26 30.77 -1.43
C THR A 30 -17.24 31.89 -1.72
N TYR A 31 -16.17 31.95 -0.93
CA TYR A 31 -15.12 32.97 -1.01
C TYR A 31 -13.73 32.33 -1.00
N ILE A 32 -12.92 32.64 -2.02
CA ILE A 32 -11.52 32.16 -2.10
C ILE A 32 -10.59 33.21 -1.52
N HIS A 33 -9.79 32.83 -0.52
CA HIS A 33 -8.77 33.69 0.09
C HIS A 33 -7.38 33.09 -0.09
N ASN A 34 -6.42 33.90 -0.57
CA ASN A 34 -5.02 33.50 -0.68
C ASN A 34 -4.40 33.32 0.71
N VAL A 35 -3.59 32.28 0.87
CA VAL A 35 -2.70 32.14 2.03
C VAL A 35 -1.45 32.95 1.69
N ASN A 36 -1.14 33.99 2.48
CA ASN A 36 -0.05 34.95 2.22
C ASN A 36 1.24 34.26 1.72
N GLN A 37 1.72 34.71 0.56
CA GLN A 37 2.92 34.22 -0.11
C GLN A 37 4.17 34.87 0.49
N ILE A 38 5.01 34.06 1.14
CA ILE A 38 6.43 34.38 1.30
C ILE A 38 7.20 33.19 0.72
N GLN A 39 7.77 33.41 -0.47
CA GLN A 39 8.60 32.56 -1.35
C GLN A 39 7.92 31.54 -2.29
N PRO A 40 8.33 31.48 -3.58
CA PRO A 40 7.70 30.65 -4.60
C PRO A 40 8.48 29.35 -4.88
N VAL A 41 8.26 28.32 -4.07
CA VAL A 41 8.53 26.93 -4.47
C VAL A 41 7.47 26.07 -3.79
N VAL A 42 6.67 25.35 -4.57
CA VAL A 42 5.46 24.58 -4.19
C VAL A 42 4.18 25.44 -4.09
N SER A 43 3.14 25.01 -4.83
CA SER A 43 1.88 25.73 -5.05
C SER A 43 1.24 26.26 -3.77
N SER A 44 1.10 27.59 -3.66
CA SER A 44 0.38 28.24 -2.56
C SER A 44 -1.10 27.84 -2.61
N GLY A 45 -1.55 27.04 -1.63
CA GLY A 45 -2.97 26.70 -1.48
C GLY A 45 -3.82 27.92 -1.13
N VAL A 46 -5.08 27.91 -1.53
CA VAL A 46 -6.08 28.93 -1.20
C VAL A 46 -7.15 28.35 -0.28
N ARG A 47 -7.71 29.17 0.61
CA ARG A 47 -8.81 28.79 1.50
C ARG A 47 -10.13 29.04 0.79
N LEU A 48 -10.93 27.99 0.57
CA LEU A 48 -12.32 28.12 0.16
C LEU A 48 -13.18 28.25 1.42
N ARG A 49 -13.83 29.40 1.59
CA ARG A 49 -14.63 29.73 2.76
C ARG A 49 -16.11 29.84 2.40
N ILE A 50 -16.97 29.47 3.35
CA ILE A 50 -18.43 29.53 3.25
C ILE A 50 -19.00 30.14 4.54
N LYS A 51 -20.27 30.51 4.55
CA LYS A 51 -20.97 30.89 5.78
C LYS A 51 -21.08 29.67 6.70
N GLU A 52 -20.85 29.86 8.00
CA GLU A 52 -20.89 28.79 9.01
C GLU A 52 -22.24 28.04 9.03
N SER A 53 -23.34 28.74 8.73
CA SER A 53 -24.68 28.17 8.58
C SER A 53 -24.78 27.11 7.49
N ASP A 54 -23.97 27.21 6.43
CA ASP A 54 -24.02 26.32 5.27
C ASP A 54 -23.10 25.11 5.41
N LEU A 55 -22.30 25.03 6.48
CA LEU A 55 -21.28 24.00 6.66
C LEU A 55 -21.81 22.56 6.56
N PRO A 56 -22.93 22.17 7.21
CA PRO A 56 -23.44 20.81 7.11
C PRO A 56 -23.87 20.44 5.67
N ARG A 57 -24.46 21.39 4.94
CA ARG A 57 -24.92 21.19 3.57
C ARG A 57 -23.74 21.15 2.60
N ALA A 58 -22.78 22.05 2.79
CA ALA A 58 -21.56 22.11 2.00
C ALA A 58 -20.71 20.84 2.17
N LEU A 59 -20.59 20.27 3.37
CA LEU A 59 -19.89 19.01 3.59
C LEU A 59 -20.55 17.86 2.82
N LYS A 60 -21.89 17.77 2.83
CA LYS A 60 -22.64 16.74 2.10
C LYS A 60 -22.49 16.87 0.57
N ILE A 61 -22.49 18.09 0.05
CA ILE A 61 -22.25 18.35 -1.38
C ILE A 61 -20.79 18.05 -1.74
N THR A 62 -19.86 18.42 -0.87
CA THR A 62 -18.42 18.18 -1.08
C THR A 62 -18.13 16.68 -1.09
N GLU A 63 -18.65 15.90 -0.14
CA GLU A 63 -18.52 14.43 -0.15
C GLU A 63 -19.09 13.77 -1.42
N SER A 64 -20.20 14.29 -1.94
CA SER A 64 -20.84 13.79 -3.15
C SER A 64 -20.24 14.33 -4.46
N SER A 65 -19.37 15.34 -4.40
CA SER A 65 -18.79 16.02 -5.57
C SER A 65 -17.26 15.99 -5.63
N ILE A 66 -16.58 15.52 -4.58
CA ILE A 66 -15.12 15.35 -4.55
C ILE A 66 -14.65 14.43 -5.69
N TRP A 67 -15.46 13.47 -6.14
CA TRP A 67 -15.14 12.64 -7.30
C TRP A 67 -15.07 13.43 -8.61
N LEU A 68 -15.91 14.47 -8.80
CA LEU A 68 -15.90 15.32 -10.01
C LEU A 68 -14.64 16.21 -10.09
N ALA A 69 -14.10 16.61 -8.95
CA ALA A 69 -12.90 17.46 -8.89
C ALA A 69 -11.59 16.69 -9.13
N GLU A 70 -11.61 15.36 -9.02
CA GLU A 70 -10.49 14.50 -9.39
C GLU A 70 -10.45 14.24 -10.91
N ASP A 71 -11.60 14.22 -11.59
CA ASP A 71 -11.67 13.98 -13.05
C ASP A 71 -11.37 15.23 -13.92
N ILE A 72 -11.61 16.45 -13.42
CA ILE A 72 -11.59 17.68 -14.26
C ILE A 72 -10.21 18.35 -14.31
N VAL A 73 -9.34 18.14 -13.31
CA VAL A 73 -7.94 18.59 -13.40
C VAL A 73 -7.12 17.38 -13.77
N GLY A 74 -6.85 17.23 -15.07
CA GLY A 74 -5.98 16.18 -15.59
C GLY A 74 -4.68 16.09 -14.78
N GLU A 75 -4.65 15.16 -13.80
CA GLU A 75 -3.61 14.15 -13.85
C GLU A 75 -3.66 13.69 -15.30
N ASN A 76 -2.61 13.97 -16.07
CA ASN A 76 -2.49 13.41 -17.41
C ASN A 76 -3.09 12.03 -17.31
N GLU A 77 -4.23 11.81 -18.00
CA GLU A 77 -4.67 10.45 -18.28
C GLU A 77 -3.40 9.85 -18.85
N LEU A 78 -2.71 9.06 -18.02
CA LEU A 78 -1.71 8.15 -18.51
C LEU A 78 -2.53 7.45 -19.56
N LYS A 79 -2.25 7.78 -20.82
CA LYS A 79 -2.83 7.08 -21.95
C LYS A 79 -2.85 5.63 -21.48
N LYS A 80 -3.98 4.95 -21.63
CA LYS A 80 -3.97 3.49 -21.72
C LYS A 80 -3.08 3.19 -22.92
N ILE A 81 -1.77 3.34 -22.73
CA ILE A 81 -0.77 2.58 -23.42
C ILE A 81 -1.17 1.18 -22.99
N ASP A 82 -1.24 0.31 -23.98
CA ASP A 82 -1.33 -1.14 -23.81
C ASP A 82 -0.03 -1.64 -23.14
N THR A 83 0.38 -0.98 -22.04
CA THR A 83 1.49 -1.42 -21.23
C THR A 83 0.99 -2.65 -20.49
N PRO A 84 1.70 -3.77 -20.61
CA PRO A 84 1.40 -4.94 -19.83
C PRO A 84 1.39 -4.55 -18.35
N GLN A 85 0.37 -5.06 -17.66
CA GLN A 85 0.20 -4.86 -16.22
C GLN A 85 1.42 -5.42 -15.49
N LYS A 86 1.84 -4.78 -14.39
CA LYS A 86 3.11 -5.10 -13.72
C LYS A 86 2.90 -5.58 -12.29
N VAL A 87 3.72 -6.54 -11.86
CA VAL A 87 3.97 -6.87 -10.45
C VAL A 87 5.33 -6.31 -10.08
N LEU A 88 5.36 -5.37 -9.13
CA LEU A 88 6.59 -4.76 -8.64
C LEU A 88 7.17 -5.60 -7.50
N ILE A 89 8.45 -5.93 -7.59
CA ILE A 89 9.19 -6.65 -6.56
C ILE A 89 10.41 -5.82 -6.17
N PRO A 90 10.36 -5.06 -5.07
CA PRO A 90 11.55 -4.43 -4.50
C PRO A 90 12.54 -5.50 -4.02
N VAL A 91 13.80 -5.40 -4.44
CA VAL A 91 14.85 -6.38 -4.11
C VAL A 91 16.05 -5.71 -3.45
N ASP A 92 16.68 -6.43 -2.54
CA ASP A 92 17.84 -5.97 -1.77
C ASP A 92 18.92 -7.08 -1.62
N PHE A 93 18.81 -8.12 -2.45
CA PHE A 93 19.68 -9.29 -2.48
C PHE A 93 19.67 -10.12 -1.17
N SER A 94 18.67 -9.93 -0.32
CA SER A 94 18.43 -10.75 0.87
C SER A 94 17.58 -11.97 0.56
N LYS A 95 17.59 -12.96 1.45
CA LYS A 95 16.70 -14.13 1.35
C LYS A 95 15.21 -13.74 1.37
N TYR A 96 14.86 -12.65 2.07
CA TYR A 96 13.50 -12.09 2.07
C TYR A 96 13.07 -11.65 0.68
N SER A 97 13.90 -10.92 -0.06
CA SER A 97 13.56 -10.49 -1.43
C SER A 97 13.54 -11.65 -2.43
N ILE A 98 14.38 -12.69 -2.24
CA ILE A 98 14.30 -13.93 -3.05
C ILE A 98 13.00 -14.70 -2.79
N LYS A 99 12.55 -14.80 -1.54
CA LYS A 99 11.26 -15.39 -1.19
C LYS A 99 10.11 -14.58 -1.80
N ALA A 100 10.18 -13.25 -1.73
CA ALA A 100 9.22 -12.36 -2.38
C ALA A 100 9.15 -12.58 -3.90
N CYS A 101 10.27 -12.91 -4.56
CA CYS A 101 10.27 -13.26 -5.98
C CYS A 101 9.40 -14.50 -6.28
N GLN A 102 9.40 -15.53 -5.43
CA GLN A 102 8.54 -16.72 -5.63
C GLN A 102 7.06 -16.35 -5.71
N PHE A 103 6.59 -15.59 -4.72
CA PHE A 103 5.21 -15.10 -4.69
C PHE A 103 4.92 -14.14 -5.84
N GLY A 104 5.83 -13.22 -6.14
CA GLY A 104 5.64 -12.22 -7.18
C GLY A 104 5.52 -12.80 -8.58
N PHE A 105 6.36 -13.78 -8.94
CA PHE A 105 6.25 -14.47 -10.23
C PHE A 105 4.98 -15.33 -10.33
N ALA A 106 4.57 -16.00 -9.24
CA ALA A 106 3.30 -16.73 -9.19
C ALA A 106 2.09 -15.81 -9.43
N CYS A 107 2.04 -14.68 -8.73
CA CYS A 107 1.02 -13.65 -8.92
C CYS A 107 1.06 -13.06 -10.34
N ALA A 108 2.25 -12.75 -10.85
CA ALA A 108 2.41 -12.18 -12.19
C ALA A 108 1.91 -13.14 -13.28
N LYS A 109 2.19 -14.46 -13.14
CA LYS A 109 1.65 -15.49 -14.04
C LYS A 109 0.12 -15.52 -14.01
N ALA A 110 -0.46 -15.55 -12.81
CA ALA A 110 -1.91 -15.58 -12.63
C ALA A 110 -2.60 -14.30 -13.14
N PHE A 111 -1.92 -13.16 -13.07
CA PHE A 111 -2.45 -11.85 -13.48
C PHE A 111 -2.19 -11.52 -14.95
N ASN A 112 -1.51 -12.42 -15.69
CA ASN A 112 -0.98 -12.19 -17.03
C ASN A 112 -0.23 -10.84 -17.10
N SER A 113 0.76 -10.70 -16.21
CA SER A 113 1.46 -9.45 -15.92
C SER A 113 2.98 -9.67 -15.98
N GLU A 114 3.73 -8.62 -16.31
CA GLU A 114 5.20 -8.64 -16.24
C GLU A 114 5.68 -8.43 -14.80
N VAL A 115 6.89 -8.89 -14.52
CA VAL A 115 7.58 -8.63 -13.25
C VAL A 115 8.60 -7.51 -13.41
N VAL A 116 8.60 -6.56 -12.47
CA VAL A 116 9.68 -5.57 -12.34
C VAL A 116 10.45 -5.84 -11.06
N LEU A 117 11.72 -6.21 -11.18
CA LEU A 117 12.65 -6.29 -10.04
C LEU A 117 13.27 -4.91 -9.84
N LEU A 118 12.88 -4.20 -8.79
CA LEU A 118 13.37 -2.85 -8.50
C LEU A 118 14.41 -2.89 -7.38
N HIS A 119 15.64 -2.52 -7.68
CA HIS A 119 16.64 -2.25 -6.65
C HIS A 119 16.85 -0.74 -6.50
N VAL A 120 16.80 -0.25 -5.26
CA VAL A 120 17.10 1.14 -4.93
C VAL A 120 18.41 1.19 -4.17
N TYR A 121 19.38 1.94 -4.70
CA TYR A 121 20.66 2.19 -4.05
C TYR A 121 20.76 3.65 -3.62
N PHE A 122 21.56 3.91 -2.59
CA PHE A 122 21.81 5.26 -2.10
C PHE A 122 23.27 5.62 -2.34
N THR A 123 23.52 6.72 -3.03
CA THR A 123 24.86 7.30 -3.12
C THR A 123 24.95 8.53 -2.21
N PRO A 124 25.82 8.54 -1.19
CA PRO A 124 26.03 9.72 -0.36
C PRO A 124 26.87 10.77 -1.10
N ILE A 125 26.34 11.39 -2.16
CA ILE A 125 27.05 12.46 -2.89
C ILE A 125 26.81 13.83 -2.24
N TYR A 126 25.78 13.97 -1.38
CA TYR A 126 25.40 15.26 -0.81
C TYR A 126 25.42 15.27 0.73
N ALA A 127 26.62 15.15 1.30
CA ALA A 127 26.91 15.58 2.68
C ALA A 127 27.68 16.92 2.71
N SER A 128 27.58 17.73 1.65
CA SER A 128 28.40 18.93 1.42
C SER A 128 27.65 20.26 1.59
N SER A 129 26.48 20.27 2.24
CA SER A 129 25.84 21.53 2.69
C SER A 129 26.30 21.98 4.08
N LEU A 130 27.31 21.33 4.67
CA LEU A 130 27.97 21.82 5.87
C LEU A 130 28.95 22.96 5.52
N PRO A 131 28.92 24.08 6.27
CA PRO A 131 29.73 25.25 5.96
C PRO A 131 31.22 24.91 6.00
N TYR A 132 31.93 25.41 4.98
CA TYR A 132 33.38 25.37 4.80
C TYR A 132 34.13 25.64 6.11
N GLY A 133 34.78 24.62 6.65
CA GLY A 133 35.59 24.73 7.87
C GLY A 133 36.81 23.83 7.86
N ASP A 134 36.69 22.57 7.46
CA ASP A 134 37.78 21.60 7.59
C ASP A 134 37.83 20.64 6.39
N ILE A 135 38.43 21.09 5.28
CA ILE A 135 38.82 20.19 4.19
C ILE A 135 40.18 19.59 4.55
N PHE A 136 40.16 18.58 5.43
CA PHE A 136 41.28 17.66 5.59
C PHE A 136 41.12 16.53 4.58
N THR A 137 41.97 16.55 3.54
CA THR A 137 42.45 15.40 2.75
C THR A 137 41.55 14.16 2.70
N TYR A 138 40.49 14.19 1.89
CA TYR A 138 39.90 12.96 1.34
C TYR A 138 40.48 12.74 -0.06
N GLN A 139 41.31 11.71 -0.19
CA GLN A 139 41.77 11.20 -1.48
C GLN A 139 40.55 10.61 -2.24
N SER A 140 40.25 11.17 -3.42
CA SER A 140 39.31 10.73 -4.46
C SER A 140 38.03 9.94 -4.06
N PRO A 141 36.92 10.65 -3.77
CA PRO A 141 35.58 10.05 -3.64
C PRO A 141 35.09 9.30 -4.89
N ASP A 142 35.65 9.59 -6.08
CA ASP A 142 35.13 9.09 -7.36
C ASP A 142 35.34 7.59 -7.59
N ASN A 143 36.40 7.00 -7.05
CA ASN A 143 36.68 5.57 -7.24
C ASN A 143 35.81 4.68 -6.37
N ASP A 144 35.52 5.09 -5.13
CA ASP A 144 34.69 4.31 -4.19
C ASP A 144 33.21 4.30 -4.61
N VAL A 145 32.70 5.43 -5.13
CA VAL A 145 31.35 5.51 -5.68
C VAL A 145 31.20 4.66 -6.93
N LYS A 146 32.17 4.72 -7.87
CA LYS A 146 32.17 3.87 -9.07
C LYS A 146 32.22 2.38 -8.70
N ASN A 147 33.06 2.00 -7.74
CA ASN A 147 33.16 0.62 -7.28
C ASN A 147 31.86 0.12 -6.64
N ALA A 148 31.18 0.96 -5.85
CA ALA A 148 29.89 0.64 -5.26
C ALA A 148 28.80 0.43 -6.34
N LEU A 149 28.73 1.31 -7.34
CA LEU A 149 27.81 1.19 -8.47
C LEU A 149 28.09 -0.08 -9.30
N HIS A 150 29.34 -0.36 -9.62
CA HIS A 150 29.73 -1.58 -10.31
C HIS A 150 29.31 -2.83 -9.55
N LYS A 151 29.47 -2.83 -8.22
CA LYS A 151 29.04 -3.94 -7.36
C LYS A 151 27.52 -4.12 -7.40
N VAL A 152 26.75 -3.03 -7.30
CA VAL A 152 25.28 -3.09 -7.36
C VAL A 152 24.80 -3.63 -8.72
N HIS A 153 25.40 -3.17 -9.82
CA HIS A 153 25.12 -3.73 -11.15
C HIS A 153 25.46 -5.21 -11.24
N SER A 154 26.61 -5.63 -10.68
CA SER A 154 27.00 -7.04 -10.63
C SER A 154 26.01 -7.88 -9.81
N ASP A 155 25.62 -7.42 -8.62
CA ASP A 155 24.67 -8.13 -7.76
C ASP A 155 23.29 -8.26 -8.44
N LEU A 156 22.85 -7.22 -9.17
CA LEU A 156 21.61 -7.26 -9.94
C LEU A 156 21.67 -8.20 -11.14
N ASN A 157 22.82 -8.31 -11.81
CA ASN A 157 23.04 -9.28 -12.88
C ASN A 157 23.03 -10.70 -12.34
N VAL A 158 23.70 -10.96 -11.20
CA VAL A 158 23.68 -12.26 -10.52
C VAL A 158 22.24 -12.65 -10.15
N LEU A 159 21.46 -11.72 -9.61
CA LEU A 159 20.04 -11.95 -9.34
C LEU A 159 19.26 -12.28 -10.61
N SER A 160 19.47 -11.51 -11.69
CA SER A 160 18.81 -11.74 -12.97
C SER A 160 19.09 -13.14 -13.52
N ASP A 161 20.35 -13.58 -13.47
CA ASP A 161 20.77 -14.89 -13.98
C ASP A 161 20.25 -16.03 -13.09
N GLU A 162 20.21 -15.85 -11.78
CA GLU A 162 19.58 -16.81 -10.86
C GLU A 162 18.08 -16.94 -11.14
N ILE A 163 17.37 -15.84 -11.37
CA ILE A 163 15.95 -15.87 -11.74
C ILE A 163 15.75 -16.60 -13.08
N LYS A 164 16.54 -16.31 -14.11
CA LYS A 164 16.47 -17.02 -15.41
C LYS A 164 16.70 -18.52 -15.25
N LYS A 165 17.69 -18.90 -14.43
CA LYS A 165 17.99 -20.31 -14.14
C LYS A 165 16.83 -20.98 -13.41
N ARG A 166 16.21 -20.32 -12.44
CA ARG A 166 15.05 -20.86 -11.72
C ARG A 166 13.83 -20.99 -12.63
N ILE A 167 13.65 -20.09 -13.60
CA ILE A 167 12.62 -20.23 -14.64
C ILE A 167 12.92 -21.45 -15.52
N SER A 168 14.17 -21.63 -15.99
CA SER A 168 14.52 -22.75 -16.87
C SER A 168 14.44 -24.12 -16.19
N LEU A 169 14.66 -24.17 -14.87
CA LEU A 169 14.47 -25.37 -14.05
C LEU A 169 13.00 -25.64 -13.69
N GLY A 170 12.10 -24.69 -13.95
CA GLY A 170 10.68 -24.79 -13.58
C GLY A 170 10.36 -24.41 -12.13
N ASP A 171 11.33 -23.89 -11.38
CA ASP A 171 11.17 -23.42 -9.99
C ASP A 171 10.43 -22.07 -9.89
N LEU A 172 10.37 -21.34 -11.00
CA LEU A 172 9.60 -20.10 -11.15
C LEU A 172 8.78 -20.15 -12.44
N PRO A 173 7.56 -19.59 -12.45
CA PRO A 173 6.77 -19.44 -13.66
C PRO A 173 7.51 -18.66 -14.76
N ASP A 174 7.36 -19.12 -16.01
CA ASP A 174 7.82 -18.39 -17.19
C ASP A 174 6.94 -17.14 -17.40
N VAL A 175 7.52 -16.00 -16.99
CA VAL A 175 6.94 -14.65 -16.99
C VAL A 175 8.04 -13.68 -17.41
N GLN A 176 7.72 -12.77 -18.31
CA GLN A 176 8.63 -11.70 -18.70
C GLN A 176 8.94 -10.81 -17.51
N PHE A 177 10.24 -10.53 -17.30
CA PHE A 177 10.69 -9.66 -16.22
C PHE A 177 11.81 -8.72 -16.67
N ASN A 178 11.91 -7.58 -16.02
CA ASN A 178 13.04 -6.67 -16.15
C ASN A 178 13.61 -6.27 -14.79
N CYS A 179 14.89 -5.90 -14.78
CA CYS A 179 15.57 -5.37 -13.61
C CYS A 179 15.72 -3.85 -13.77
N VAL A 180 15.27 -3.10 -12.78
CA VAL A 180 15.34 -1.63 -12.74
C VAL A 180 16.20 -1.23 -11.55
N LEU A 181 17.14 -0.33 -11.81
CA LEU A 181 18.00 0.25 -10.79
C LEU A 181 17.63 1.73 -10.62
N ARG A 182 17.39 2.17 -9.38
CA ARG A 182 17.12 3.58 -9.05
C ARG A 182 18.02 4.07 -7.93
N GLU A 183 18.39 5.35 -8.01
CA GLU A 183 19.10 6.04 -6.95
C GLU A 183 18.10 6.77 -6.05
N GLY A 184 18.25 6.63 -4.73
CA GLY A 184 17.46 7.40 -3.77
C GLY A 184 17.21 6.68 -2.45
N ILE A 185 16.18 7.12 -1.75
CA ILE A 185 15.68 6.49 -0.53
C ILE A 185 14.72 5.36 -0.95
N PRO A 186 14.89 4.11 -0.48
CA PRO A 186 14.11 2.96 -0.95
C PRO A 186 12.59 3.14 -0.92
N GLU A 187 12.03 3.54 0.22
CA GLU A 187 10.59 3.75 0.38
C GLU A 187 10.06 4.85 -0.54
N GLU A 188 10.80 5.95 -0.73
CA GLU A 188 10.43 7.03 -1.63
C GLU A 188 10.42 6.58 -3.09
N GLU A 189 11.47 5.88 -3.53
CA GLU A 189 11.60 5.42 -4.91
C GLU A 189 10.63 4.28 -5.24
N ILE A 190 10.32 3.38 -4.30
CA ILE A 190 9.26 2.37 -4.46
C ILE A 190 7.91 3.07 -4.64
N ILE A 191 7.55 4.01 -3.77
CA ILE A 191 6.29 4.75 -3.87
C ILE A 191 6.24 5.57 -5.16
N ARG A 192 7.35 6.21 -5.54
CA ARG A 192 7.45 6.97 -6.79
C ARG A 192 7.26 6.07 -8.00
N PHE A 193 7.91 4.91 -8.05
CA PHE A 193 7.71 3.92 -9.10
C PHE A 193 6.23 3.52 -9.20
N THR A 194 5.54 3.34 -8.08
CA THR A 194 4.12 2.96 -8.11
C THR A 194 3.22 4.04 -8.71
N LYS A 195 3.60 5.32 -8.61
CA LYS A 195 2.89 6.43 -9.23
C LYS A 195 3.17 6.52 -10.74
N GLU A 196 4.40 6.21 -11.14
CA GLU A 196 4.84 6.30 -12.54
C GLU A 196 4.35 5.12 -13.38
N GLU A 197 4.45 3.90 -12.85
CA GLU A 197 4.25 2.66 -13.60
C GLU A 197 2.98 1.90 -13.20
N ASN A 198 2.30 2.36 -12.16
CA ASN A 198 1.00 1.86 -11.70
C ASN A 198 0.92 0.30 -11.64
N PRO A 199 1.84 -0.38 -10.94
CA PRO A 199 1.84 -1.84 -10.83
C PRO A 199 0.57 -2.33 -10.13
N LYS A 200 0.02 -3.50 -10.48
CA LYS A 200 -1.17 -4.07 -9.82
C LYS A 200 -0.91 -4.47 -8.37
N LEU A 201 0.30 -4.94 -8.10
CA LEU A 201 0.71 -5.52 -6.83
C LEU A 201 2.16 -5.18 -6.56
N ILE A 202 2.48 -4.84 -5.32
CA ILE A 202 3.85 -4.84 -4.79
C ILE A 202 4.03 -6.13 -4.00
N VAL A 203 5.04 -6.93 -4.32
CA VAL A 203 5.43 -8.09 -3.51
C VAL A 203 6.82 -7.83 -2.95
N MET A 204 6.95 -7.77 -1.63
CA MET A 204 8.23 -7.42 -1.00
C MET A 204 8.49 -8.26 0.24
N GLY A 205 9.75 -8.34 0.64
CA GLY A 205 10.09 -8.94 1.94
C GLY A 205 9.51 -8.13 3.09
N THR A 206 9.21 -8.77 4.22
CA THR A 206 8.92 -8.05 5.47
C THR A 206 10.15 -7.32 6.01
N ARG A 207 11.35 -7.66 5.51
CA ARG A 207 12.65 -7.15 5.96
C ARG A 207 13.67 -7.09 4.85
N GLY A 208 14.79 -6.47 5.17
CA GLY A 208 15.97 -6.46 4.33
C GLY A 208 17.21 -7.10 4.96
N LYS A 209 18.28 -7.14 4.16
CA LYS A 209 19.57 -7.82 4.37
C LYS A 209 20.23 -7.58 5.72
N ASN A 210 20.02 -6.41 6.32
CA ASN A 210 20.72 -5.98 7.53
C ASN A 210 19.91 -6.17 8.82
N GLN A 211 18.69 -6.71 8.75
CA GLN A 211 17.81 -6.85 9.92
C GLN A 211 17.81 -8.28 10.46
N LYS A 212 18.22 -8.44 11.73
CA LYS A 212 18.33 -9.74 12.42
C LYS A 212 17.29 -9.96 13.52
N ASP A 213 16.57 -8.91 13.91
CA ASP A 213 15.55 -9.01 14.96
C ASP A 213 14.34 -9.76 14.41
N LEU A 214 14.13 -11.00 14.86
CA LEU A 214 13.13 -11.95 14.35
C LEU A 214 11.67 -11.52 14.53
N ASP A 215 11.40 -10.46 15.29
CA ASP A 215 10.01 -10.10 15.62
C ASP A 215 9.48 -8.84 14.88
N LEU A 216 10.32 -8.07 14.19
CA LEU A 216 9.93 -6.75 13.64
C LEU A 216 9.82 -6.65 12.12
N ILE A 217 8.84 -5.91 11.60
CA ILE A 217 8.83 -5.52 10.18
C ILE A 217 9.84 -4.40 9.94
N GLY A 218 10.52 -4.45 8.78
CA GLY A 218 11.51 -3.45 8.38
C GLY A 218 10.89 -2.09 8.05
N SER A 219 11.64 -1.02 8.34
CA SER A 219 11.20 0.36 8.13
C SER A 219 10.73 0.63 6.69
N VAL A 220 11.46 0.14 5.68
CA VAL A 220 11.08 0.32 4.27
C VAL A 220 9.72 -0.32 3.99
N THR A 221 9.49 -1.55 4.44
CA THR A 221 8.22 -2.26 4.25
C THR A 221 7.08 -1.56 4.98
N ALA A 222 7.30 -1.11 6.21
CA ALA A 222 6.30 -0.37 6.98
C ALA A 222 5.90 0.94 6.28
N GLU A 223 6.87 1.73 5.82
CA GLU A 223 6.63 2.98 5.08
C GLU A 223 5.88 2.74 3.76
N VAL A 224 6.27 1.70 3.00
CA VAL A 224 5.59 1.33 1.76
C VAL A 224 4.15 0.91 2.03
N ILE A 225 3.90 0.08 3.05
CA ILE A 225 2.54 -0.33 3.46
C ILE A 225 1.69 0.88 3.86
N GLU A 226 2.26 1.81 4.62
CA GLU A 226 1.53 2.98 5.14
C GLU A 226 1.14 3.97 4.03
N ARG A 227 2.03 4.17 3.05
CA ARG A 227 1.93 5.27 2.09
C ARG A 227 1.50 4.84 0.68
N SER A 228 1.70 3.56 0.32
CA SER A 228 1.38 3.07 -1.02
C SER A 228 -0.13 3.10 -1.31
N LYS A 229 -0.48 3.56 -2.51
CA LYS A 229 -1.84 3.43 -3.07
C LYS A 229 -2.09 2.08 -3.77
N THR A 230 -1.05 1.25 -3.88
CA THR A 230 -1.08 -0.07 -4.51
C THR A 230 -1.17 -1.15 -3.43
N THR A 231 -1.88 -2.25 -3.71
CA THR A 231 -1.91 -3.44 -2.86
C THR A 231 -0.48 -3.95 -2.60
N VAL A 232 -0.17 -4.26 -1.35
CA VAL A 232 1.16 -4.74 -0.92
C VAL A 232 1.04 -6.13 -0.31
N LEU A 233 1.81 -7.08 -0.82
CA LEU A 233 1.98 -8.40 -0.23
C LEU A 233 3.38 -8.47 0.39
N ALA A 234 3.46 -8.47 1.71
CA ALA A 234 4.69 -8.58 2.47
C ALA A 234 4.96 -10.03 2.88
N ILE A 235 6.12 -10.55 2.51
CA ILE A 235 6.51 -11.96 2.66
C ILE A 235 7.59 -12.12 3.75
N PRO A 236 7.30 -12.82 4.87
CA PRO A 236 8.31 -13.25 5.83
C PRO A 236 9.27 -14.28 5.22
N GLU A 237 10.54 -14.27 5.63
CA GLU A 237 11.52 -15.28 5.18
C GLU A 237 11.12 -16.70 5.62
N ASN A 238 10.63 -16.82 6.84
CA ASN A 238 10.34 -18.10 7.48
C ASN A 238 8.97 -18.68 7.10
N THR A 239 8.23 -18.04 6.18
CA THR A 239 6.95 -18.58 5.73
C THR A 239 7.09 -19.99 5.16
N SER A 240 6.22 -20.88 5.63
CA SER A 240 6.14 -22.28 5.17
C SER A 240 5.64 -22.40 3.73
N LEU A 241 4.99 -21.36 3.23
CA LEU A 241 4.47 -21.27 1.87
C LEU A 241 5.60 -21.02 0.88
N ASN A 242 5.58 -21.70 -0.27
CA ASN A 242 6.55 -21.45 -1.34
C ASN A 242 6.09 -20.33 -2.27
N ASP A 243 4.81 -20.33 -2.63
CA ASP A 243 4.19 -19.31 -3.48
C ASP A 243 2.70 -19.14 -3.16
N PHE A 244 2.00 -18.33 -3.95
CA PHE A 244 0.58 -18.05 -3.77
C PHE A 244 -0.34 -19.24 -4.18
N TYR A 245 0.12 -20.16 -5.03
CA TYR A 245 -0.67 -21.35 -5.41
C TYR A 245 -0.86 -22.33 -4.25
N ASN A 246 -0.01 -22.26 -3.22
CA ASN A 246 -0.12 -23.09 -2.01
C ASN A 246 -0.98 -22.47 -0.90
N VAL A 247 -1.55 -21.28 -1.11
CA VAL A 247 -2.40 -20.60 -0.13
C VAL A 247 -3.77 -21.29 -0.08
N ASN A 248 -4.14 -21.83 1.08
CA ASN A 248 -5.42 -22.50 1.31
C ASN A 248 -6.42 -21.63 2.08
N LYS A 249 -5.93 -20.83 3.05
CA LYS A 249 -6.81 -20.05 3.95
C LYS A 249 -6.30 -18.63 4.18
N ILE A 250 -7.09 -17.65 3.74
CA ILE A 250 -6.81 -16.24 3.93
C ILE A 250 -7.69 -15.70 5.06
N ALA A 251 -7.10 -15.09 6.09
CA ALA A 251 -7.83 -14.29 7.04
C ALA A 251 -8.05 -12.88 6.47
N PHE A 252 -9.26 -12.35 6.56
CA PHE A 252 -9.56 -10.96 6.19
C PHE A 252 -10.13 -10.22 7.39
N LEU A 253 -9.37 -9.27 7.94
CA LEU A 253 -9.82 -8.45 9.05
C LEU A 253 -10.87 -7.45 8.56
N THR A 254 -12.04 -7.40 9.20
CA THR A 254 -13.15 -6.52 8.79
C THR A 254 -13.90 -5.93 9.98
N ASN A 255 -14.35 -4.69 9.82
CA ASN A 255 -15.35 -4.02 10.66
C ASN A 255 -16.71 -3.96 9.96
N PHE A 256 -16.85 -4.69 8.85
CA PHE A 256 -18.08 -4.78 8.06
C PHE A 256 -18.58 -3.42 7.54
N ASP A 257 -17.67 -2.47 7.30
CA ASP A 257 -17.99 -1.20 6.66
C ASP A 257 -17.92 -1.30 5.13
N GLN A 258 -18.45 -0.29 4.42
CA GLN A 258 -18.49 -0.30 2.96
C GLN A 258 -17.10 -0.42 2.32
N ARG A 259 -16.05 0.11 2.94
CA ARG A 259 -14.70 0.07 2.40
C ARG A 259 -14.09 -1.33 2.52
N ASP A 260 -14.42 -2.05 3.59
CA ASP A 260 -14.02 -3.45 3.75
C ASP A 260 -14.74 -4.33 2.72
N LEU A 261 -16.01 -4.05 2.38
CA LEU A 261 -16.72 -4.74 1.29
C LEU A 261 -16.03 -4.53 -0.06
N ILE A 262 -15.63 -3.29 -0.37
CA ILE A 262 -14.88 -2.96 -1.61
C ILE A 262 -13.50 -3.66 -1.62
N ALA A 263 -12.82 -3.70 -0.47
CA ALA A 263 -11.53 -4.37 -0.36
C ALA A 263 -11.64 -5.89 -0.49
N PHE A 264 -12.68 -6.48 0.07
CA PHE A 264 -12.98 -7.89 -0.08
C PHE A 264 -13.27 -8.23 -1.55
N ASP A 265 -14.07 -7.41 -2.23
CA ASP A 265 -14.33 -7.56 -3.66
C ASP A 265 -13.03 -7.48 -4.47
N ALA A 266 -12.16 -6.52 -4.16
CA ALA A 266 -10.85 -6.40 -4.77
C ALA A 266 -9.95 -7.62 -4.51
N LEU A 267 -9.97 -8.20 -3.30
CA LEU A 267 -9.26 -9.44 -2.96
C LEU A 267 -9.72 -10.58 -3.86
N VAL A 268 -11.02 -10.88 -3.84
CA VAL A 268 -11.57 -12.03 -4.55
C VAL A 268 -11.36 -11.88 -6.04
N ASN A 269 -11.65 -10.71 -6.62
CA ASN A 269 -11.52 -10.48 -8.05
C ASN A 269 -10.06 -10.48 -8.52
N SER A 270 -9.13 -9.92 -7.73
CA SER A 270 -7.71 -9.89 -8.11
C SER A 270 -7.08 -11.28 -8.03
N PHE A 271 -7.47 -12.09 -7.05
CA PHE A 271 -6.84 -13.38 -6.77
C PHE A 271 -7.70 -14.59 -7.19
N LYS A 272 -8.77 -14.40 -7.97
CA LYS A 272 -9.70 -15.46 -8.40
C LYS A 272 -9.08 -16.65 -9.15
N ALA A 273 -7.88 -16.48 -9.70
CA ALA A 273 -7.14 -17.57 -10.35
C ALA A 273 -6.61 -18.60 -9.34
N PHE A 274 -6.52 -18.22 -8.07
CA PHE A 274 -6.08 -19.08 -6.97
C PHE A 274 -7.29 -19.67 -6.23
N LYS A 275 -7.11 -20.86 -5.67
CA LYS A 275 -8.14 -21.55 -4.90
C LYS A 275 -7.83 -21.43 -3.42
N PHE A 276 -8.60 -20.62 -2.71
CA PHE A 276 -8.48 -20.44 -1.27
C PHE A 276 -9.85 -20.27 -0.63
N SER A 277 -9.91 -20.51 0.67
CA SER A 277 -11.02 -20.14 1.54
C SER A 277 -10.70 -18.82 2.25
N ILE A 278 -11.74 -18.10 2.67
CA ILE A 278 -11.57 -16.87 3.45
C ILE A 278 -12.19 -17.04 4.84
N SER A 279 -11.45 -16.66 5.87
CA SER A 279 -12.01 -16.39 7.20
C SER A 279 -12.17 -14.88 7.38
N LEU A 280 -13.41 -14.41 7.45
CA LEU A 280 -13.74 -13.04 7.81
C LEU A 280 -13.68 -12.89 9.33
N ILE A 281 -12.74 -12.07 9.78
CA ILE A 281 -12.48 -11.86 11.21
C ILE A 281 -12.90 -10.46 11.60
N HIS A 282 -13.83 -10.37 12.53
CA HIS A 282 -14.16 -9.14 13.22
C HIS A 282 -13.48 -9.08 14.59
N LEU A 283 -12.66 -8.06 14.80
CA LEU A 283 -12.03 -7.77 16.08
C LEU A 283 -12.98 -6.86 16.85
N SER A 284 -13.53 -7.37 17.96
CA SER A 284 -14.60 -6.70 18.71
C SER A 284 -14.18 -6.50 20.16
N GLU A 285 -14.48 -5.31 20.69
CA GLU A 285 -14.43 -5.04 22.14
C GLU A 285 -15.68 -5.65 22.80
N VAL A 286 -15.60 -6.01 24.08
CA VAL A 286 -16.58 -6.85 24.80
C VAL A 286 -18.04 -6.32 24.75
N SER A 287 -18.25 -5.06 24.39
CA SER A 287 -19.55 -4.36 24.40
C SER A 287 -20.36 -4.36 23.08
N ASP A 288 -19.88 -4.95 21.98
CA ASP A 288 -20.60 -4.87 20.69
C ASP A 288 -21.73 -5.91 20.54
N THR A 289 -22.93 -5.52 20.95
CA THR A 289 -24.18 -6.32 20.83
C THR A 289 -24.84 -6.26 19.44
N TRP A 290 -24.38 -5.39 18.54
CA TRP A 290 -24.99 -5.12 17.22
C TRP A 290 -24.47 -5.98 16.04
N ASN A 291 -23.65 -6.99 16.33
CA ASN A 291 -22.87 -7.69 15.31
C ASN A 291 -23.61 -8.81 14.59
N GLU A 292 -24.57 -9.50 15.22
CA GLU A 292 -25.18 -10.71 14.62
C GLU A 292 -26.08 -10.42 13.41
N ILE A 293 -26.89 -9.36 13.44
CA ILE A 293 -27.79 -8.99 12.34
C ILE A 293 -26.98 -8.48 11.13
N LYS A 294 -25.96 -7.63 11.37
CA LYS A 294 -25.03 -7.18 10.32
C LYS A 294 -24.28 -8.35 9.69
N LEU A 295 -23.82 -9.29 10.52
CA LEU A 295 -23.17 -10.52 10.06
C LEU A 295 -24.09 -11.37 9.19
N ALA A 296 -25.37 -11.50 9.53
CA ALA A 296 -26.33 -12.26 8.73
C ALA A 296 -26.51 -11.65 7.32
N GLY A 297 -26.69 -10.34 7.21
CA GLY A 297 -26.82 -9.66 5.91
C GLY A 297 -25.55 -9.77 5.06
N ILE A 298 -24.37 -9.68 5.67
CA ILE A 298 -23.09 -9.79 4.95
C ILE A 298 -22.79 -11.23 4.54
N LYS A 299 -23.19 -12.21 5.37
CA LYS A 299 -23.19 -13.64 5.01
C LYS A 299 -24.00 -13.89 3.76
N GLU A 300 -25.22 -13.38 3.72
CA GLU A 300 -26.11 -13.52 2.58
C GLU A 300 -25.55 -12.81 1.34
N TYR A 301 -25.07 -11.57 1.48
CA TYR A 301 -24.46 -10.80 0.39
C TYR A 301 -23.29 -11.55 -0.26
N PHE A 302 -22.31 -11.99 0.54
CA PHE A 302 -21.13 -12.67 -0.01
C PHE A 302 -21.44 -14.07 -0.54
N ARG A 303 -22.36 -14.81 0.07
CA ARG A 303 -22.78 -16.12 -0.44
C ARG A 303 -23.45 -16.01 -1.81
N ASN A 304 -24.27 -14.98 -2.02
CA ASN A 304 -24.93 -14.73 -3.30
C ASN A 304 -23.94 -14.23 -4.37
N GLN A 305 -23.02 -13.35 -3.99
CA GLN A 305 -22.04 -12.78 -4.91
C GLN A 305 -20.91 -13.77 -5.28
N TYR A 306 -20.53 -14.65 -4.34
CA TYR A 306 -19.40 -15.57 -4.46
C TYR A 306 -19.79 -17.00 -4.06
N PRO A 307 -20.66 -17.67 -4.83
CA PRO A 307 -21.22 -18.98 -4.45
C PRO A 307 -20.17 -20.10 -4.39
N GLU A 308 -19.07 -19.95 -5.12
CA GLU A 308 -17.96 -20.92 -5.15
C GLU A 308 -16.91 -20.68 -4.06
N LEU A 309 -16.96 -19.54 -3.37
CA LEU A 309 -15.98 -19.17 -2.36
C LEU A 309 -16.43 -19.66 -0.99
N ILE A 310 -15.58 -20.44 -0.32
CA ILE A 310 -15.81 -20.87 1.06
C ILE A 310 -15.46 -19.71 1.99
N ILE A 311 -16.46 -19.16 2.68
CA ILE A 311 -16.30 -18.03 3.59
C ILE A 311 -16.76 -18.45 4.99
N GLU A 312 -15.82 -18.43 5.93
CA GLU A 312 -16.06 -18.59 7.36
C GLU A 312 -16.11 -17.23 8.04
N TYR A 313 -16.85 -17.13 9.15
CA TYR A 313 -17.04 -15.88 9.89
C TYR A 313 -16.67 -16.11 11.34
N SER A 314 -15.74 -15.30 11.85
CA SER A 314 -15.24 -15.38 13.22
C SER A 314 -15.27 -14.01 13.89
N ILE A 315 -15.63 -13.99 15.17
CA ILE A 315 -15.48 -12.81 16.03
C ILE A 315 -14.40 -13.15 17.05
N VAL A 316 -13.35 -12.33 17.11
CA VAL A 316 -12.28 -12.47 18.10
C VAL A 316 -12.48 -11.37 19.15
N LYS A 317 -12.73 -11.79 20.39
CA LYS A 317 -13.00 -10.92 21.55
C LYS A 317 -11.89 -11.08 22.58
N HIS A 318 -11.20 -10.01 22.94
CA HIS A 318 -10.28 -10.00 24.09
C HIS A 318 -9.80 -8.58 24.43
N ASP A 319 -9.26 -8.41 25.63
CA ASP A 319 -8.62 -7.17 26.09
C ASP A 319 -7.30 -6.88 25.35
N ASP A 320 -6.65 -7.93 24.82
CA ASP A 320 -5.45 -7.83 23.97
C ASP A 320 -5.75 -8.37 22.57
N ILE A 321 -5.94 -7.43 21.65
CA ILE A 321 -6.30 -7.70 20.26
C ILE A 321 -5.17 -8.42 19.52
N LEU A 322 -3.90 -8.15 19.85
CA LEU A 322 -2.76 -8.66 19.10
C LEU A 322 -2.48 -10.12 19.42
N ASP A 323 -2.42 -10.46 20.71
CA ASP A 323 -2.23 -11.85 21.15
C ASP A 323 -3.39 -12.74 20.68
N SER A 324 -4.61 -12.19 20.68
CA SER A 324 -5.79 -12.93 20.23
C SER A 324 -5.77 -13.18 18.73
N LEU A 325 -5.28 -12.23 17.94
CA LEU A 325 -5.12 -12.39 16.51
C LEU A 325 -4.02 -13.41 16.18
N ASP A 326 -2.88 -13.38 16.87
CA ASP A 326 -1.79 -14.35 16.70
C ASP A 326 -2.25 -15.78 17.04
N ASN A 327 -2.94 -15.94 18.18
CA ASN A 327 -3.54 -17.22 18.56
C ASN A 327 -4.56 -17.71 17.53
N TYR A 328 -5.39 -16.81 16.99
CA TYR A 328 -6.34 -17.15 15.94
C TYR A 328 -5.63 -17.64 14.68
N ILE A 329 -4.58 -16.95 14.22
CA ILE A 329 -3.80 -17.31 13.03
C ILE A 329 -3.21 -18.71 13.17
N LYS A 330 -2.59 -18.99 14.32
CA LYS A 330 -1.98 -20.31 14.62
C LYS A 330 -3.02 -21.42 14.69
N ASN A 331 -4.10 -21.23 15.46
CA ASN A 331 -5.11 -22.26 15.70
C ASN A 331 -5.95 -22.58 14.45
N ASN A 332 -6.09 -21.63 13.53
CA ASN A 332 -6.89 -21.80 12.31
C ASN A 332 -6.04 -22.05 11.06
N ALA A 333 -4.72 -22.22 11.21
CA ALA A 333 -3.77 -22.41 10.12
C ALA A 333 -3.95 -21.37 9.00
N ILE A 334 -3.95 -20.09 9.38
CA ILE A 334 -4.07 -18.99 8.43
C ILE A 334 -2.77 -18.82 7.65
N ASP A 335 -2.87 -18.92 6.32
CA ASP A 335 -1.75 -18.81 5.39
C ASP A 335 -1.41 -17.35 5.07
N ILE A 336 -2.42 -16.48 4.95
CA ILE A 336 -2.24 -15.05 4.69
C ILE A 336 -3.18 -14.24 5.57
N LEU A 337 -2.65 -13.21 6.23
CA LEU A 337 -3.45 -12.19 6.90
C LEU A 337 -3.70 -11.01 5.96
N THR A 338 -4.96 -10.65 5.76
CA THR A 338 -5.38 -9.54 4.88
C THR A 338 -6.04 -8.42 5.68
N LEU A 339 -5.69 -7.18 5.36
CA LEU A 339 -6.29 -5.99 5.95
C LEU A 339 -6.30 -4.79 4.99
N THR A 340 -7.12 -3.78 5.33
CA THR A 340 -7.33 -2.57 4.53
C THR A 340 -6.53 -1.38 5.04
N THR A 341 -5.88 -0.63 4.15
CA THR A 341 -4.93 0.48 4.48
C THR A 341 -5.46 1.54 5.45
N TYR A 342 -6.77 1.79 5.50
CA TYR A 342 -7.38 2.80 6.38
C TYR A 342 -7.56 2.33 7.82
N LYS A 343 -7.25 1.07 8.14
CA LYS A 343 -7.16 0.57 9.52
C LYS A 343 -5.91 1.11 10.22
N ARG A 344 -5.63 2.41 10.04
CA ARG A 344 -4.47 3.14 10.53
C ARG A 344 -4.29 2.98 12.03
N ASN A 345 -5.36 2.82 12.80
CA ASN A 345 -5.25 2.58 14.24
C ASN A 345 -4.76 1.16 14.57
N ILE A 346 -5.15 0.16 13.77
CA ILE A 346 -4.63 -1.21 13.90
C ILE A 346 -3.20 -1.22 13.37
N PHE A 347 -2.92 -0.67 12.19
CA PHE A 347 -1.55 -0.52 11.68
C PHE A 347 -0.65 0.26 12.64
N SER A 348 -1.07 1.41 13.16
CA SER A 348 -0.25 2.18 14.10
C SER A 348 -0.01 1.42 15.39
N ARG A 349 -0.97 0.59 15.85
CA ARG A 349 -0.75 -0.32 17.00
C ARG A 349 0.19 -1.46 16.66
N LEU A 350 0.20 -1.92 15.41
CA LEU A 350 1.10 -2.93 14.88
C LEU A 350 2.51 -2.39 14.60
N PHE A 351 2.66 -1.10 14.23
CA PHE A 351 3.86 -0.55 13.61
C PHE A 351 4.38 0.76 14.27
N ASN A 352 3.95 1.11 15.50
CA ASN A 352 4.23 2.42 16.11
C ASN A 352 5.74 2.76 16.23
N PRO A 353 6.25 3.82 15.58
CA PRO A 353 7.66 4.20 15.67
C PRO A 353 8.09 4.81 17.03
N GLY A 354 7.16 5.32 17.85
CA GLY A 354 7.49 6.14 19.04
C GLY A 354 7.46 5.43 20.40
N ILE A 355 6.74 4.32 20.55
CA ILE A 355 6.61 3.63 21.86
C ILE A 355 7.01 2.15 21.77
N ALA A 356 7.01 1.55 20.58
CA ALA A 356 7.37 0.16 20.45
C ALA A 356 7.64 -0.12 18.98
N ARG A 357 8.93 -0.17 18.60
CA ARG A 357 9.43 -1.16 17.65
C ARG A 357 9.13 -2.57 18.16
N LYS A 358 7.88 -2.89 18.51
CA LYS A 358 7.34 -4.21 18.76
C LYS A 358 6.06 -4.27 17.98
N MET A 359 6.18 -4.79 16.78
CA MET A 359 5.15 -5.70 16.35
C MET A 359 5.55 -7.04 16.99
N ILE A 360 4.67 -7.64 17.78
CA ILE A 360 4.69 -9.10 17.97
C ILE A 360 3.75 -9.60 16.89
N PHE A 361 4.31 -9.86 15.72
CA PHE A 361 3.78 -10.90 14.85
C PHE A 361 4.90 -11.93 14.78
N HIS A 362 4.87 -12.90 15.69
CA HIS A 362 5.65 -14.14 15.59
C HIS A 362 5.20 -15.00 14.39
N SER A 363 4.58 -14.40 13.37
CA SER A 363 3.97 -15.15 12.30
C SER A 363 4.89 -15.13 11.10
N ASP A 364 5.30 -16.34 10.74
CA ASP A 364 5.74 -16.73 9.41
C ASP A 364 4.60 -16.60 8.36
N THR A 365 3.56 -15.82 8.66
CA THR A 365 2.35 -15.59 7.86
C THR A 365 2.50 -14.31 7.04
N PRO A 366 2.47 -14.39 5.70
CA PRO A 366 2.38 -13.24 4.81
C PRO A 366 1.26 -12.26 5.14
N LEU A 367 1.54 -10.98 4.91
CA LEU A 367 0.60 -9.88 5.12
C LEU A 367 0.18 -9.27 3.78
N LEU A 368 -1.11 -9.32 3.47
CA LEU A 368 -1.70 -8.69 2.29
C LEU A 368 -2.46 -7.42 2.69
N VAL A 369 -1.96 -6.28 2.25
CA VAL A 369 -2.57 -4.98 2.53
C VAL A 369 -3.26 -4.48 1.26
N ILE A 370 -4.59 -4.45 1.29
CA ILE A 370 -5.40 -4.02 0.15
C ILE A 370 -5.66 -2.53 0.24
N ASN A 371 -5.40 -1.85 -0.88
CA ASN A 371 -5.76 -0.45 -1.05
C ASN A 371 -6.92 -0.32 -2.04
N THR A 372 -8.04 0.24 -1.58
CA THR A 372 -9.29 0.38 -2.34
C THR A 372 -9.39 1.68 -3.12
N ARG A 373 -8.35 2.52 -3.15
CA ARG A 373 -8.32 3.76 -3.95
C ARG A 373 -8.21 3.52 -5.46
N ARG A 374 -8.13 2.27 -5.91
CA ARG A 374 -8.17 1.91 -7.31
C ARG A 374 -9.57 1.43 -7.67
N ASN A 375 -10.26 2.23 -8.50
CA ASN A 375 -11.41 1.77 -9.26
C ASN A 375 -10.93 0.62 -10.17
N PHE A 376 -11.16 -0.62 -9.75
CA PHE A 376 -11.19 -1.72 -10.69
C PHE A 376 -12.42 -1.49 -11.57
N SER A 377 -12.18 -0.92 -12.75
CA SER A 377 -13.19 -0.79 -13.78
C SER A 377 -13.77 -2.19 -14.02
N LYS A 378 -15.08 -2.36 -13.81
CA LYS A 378 -15.79 -3.55 -14.27
C LYS A 378 -15.54 -3.73 -15.78
N PRO A 379 -15.50 -4.99 -16.26
CA PRO A 379 -15.31 -5.29 -17.68
C PRO A 379 -16.38 -4.63 -18.57
#